data_AF-A0A7N4P7T7-F1
#
_entry.id   AF-A0A7N4P7T7-F1
#
_cell.length_a   1.000
_cell.length_b   1.000
_cell.length_c   1.000
_cell.angle_alpha   90.00
_cell.angle_beta   90.00
_cell.angle_gamma   90.00
#
_symmetry.space_group_name_H-M   'P 1'
#
loop_
_entity.id
_entity.type
_entity.pdbx_description
1 polymer ?
#
loop_
_entity_poly.entity_id
_entity_poly.type
_entity_poly.pdbx_seq_one_letter_code
_entity_poly.pdbx_strand_id
1 'polypeptide(L)'
;METEDALREETRRLVSDYLEHCCRAEGCQERAPSTPAAATMRAVAQELRRTYRDFFECAKSQLLDQPPERVIPEVAEMMDQGGFNWGRVAVLVVFAGAMLEMEEQEKQQRGRLRSEMSRRLAEELCHYLVEKKGAWLRENGGWTGFHHHFTQKQPPPQSDPKSTLCCIVAAAGFGLVGLALLLAVR
;
A
#
# COMPACT_ATOMS: atom_id res chain seq x y z
N MET A 1 20.70 16.40 -3.47
CA MET A 1 20.14 16.36 -2.11
C MET A 1 18.67 16.78 -2.13
N GLU A 2 18.33 17.96 -2.68
CA GLU A 2 16.95 18.49 -2.73
C GLU A 2 15.89 17.54 -3.32
N THR A 3 16.24 16.75 -4.35
CA THR A 3 15.31 15.81 -4.99
C THR A 3 15.00 14.58 -4.13
N GLU A 4 15.93 14.18 -3.26
CA GLU A 4 15.75 13.02 -2.38
C GLU A 4 14.87 13.39 -1.18
N ASP A 5 15.10 14.59 -0.62
CA ASP A 5 14.26 15.14 0.44
C ASP A 5 12.81 15.35 -0.03
N ALA A 6 12.63 15.83 -1.27
CA ALA A 6 11.30 15.97 -1.88
C ALA A 6 10.59 14.62 -2.06
N LEU A 7 11.29 13.60 -2.58
CA LEU A 7 10.73 12.26 -2.73
C LEU A 7 10.39 11.63 -1.38
N ARG A 8 11.22 11.85 -0.37
CA ARG A 8 10.98 11.37 0.99
C ARG A 8 9.71 11.96 1.58
N GLU A 9 9.54 13.28 1.46
CA GLU A 9 8.35 13.96 1.96
C GLU A 9 7.09 13.52 1.21
N GLU A 10 7.15 13.36 -0.12
CA GLU A 10 6.03 12.86 -0.91
C GLU A 10 5.65 11.42 -0.54
N THR A 11 6.65 10.55 -0.38
CA THR A 11 6.48 9.15 0.06
C THR A 11 5.84 9.09 1.45
N ARG A 12 6.37 9.86 2.40
CA ARG A 12 5.85 9.94 3.76
C ARG A 12 4.39 10.40 3.75
N ARG A 13 4.07 11.44 2.98
CA ARG A 13 2.71 11.97 2.86
C ARG A 13 1.75 10.93 2.30
N LEU A 14 2.12 10.22 1.24
CA LEU A 14 1.29 9.19 0.62
C LEU A 14 1.06 8.00 1.56
N VAL A 15 2.11 7.50 2.20
CA VAL A 15 2.01 6.35 3.10
C VAL A 15 1.21 6.70 4.36
N SER A 16 1.49 7.84 4.99
CA SER A 16 0.72 8.30 6.16
C SER A 16 -0.76 8.49 5.82
N ASP A 17 -1.08 9.08 4.66
CA ASP A 17 -2.46 9.23 4.19
C ASP A 17 -3.20 7.89 4.14
N TYR A 18 -2.56 6.88 3.54
CA TYR A 18 -3.13 5.55 3.42
C TYR A 18 -3.30 4.85 4.78
N LEU A 19 -2.29 4.89 5.65
CA LEU A 19 -2.36 4.27 6.97
C LEU A 19 -3.40 4.95 7.88
N GLU A 20 -3.49 6.28 7.83
CA GLU A 20 -4.54 7.02 8.53
C GLU A 20 -5.95 6.66 8.00
N HIS A 21 -6.07 6.40 6.70
CA HIS A 21 -7.32 5.93 6.11
C HIS A 21 -7.71 4.53 6.65
N CYS A 22 -6.74 3.62 6.84
CA CYS A 22 -6.98 2.30 7.42
C CYS A 22 -7.42 2.39 8.90
N CYS A 23 -6.86 3.33 9.67
CA CYS A 23 -7.22 3.55 11.07
C CYS A 23 -8.57 4.27 11.31
N ARG A 24 -9.35 4.57 10.27
CA ARG A 24 -10.56 5.35 10.44
C ARG A 24 -11.62 4.52 11.17
N ALA A 25 -12.18 5.08 12.25
CA ALA A 25 -13.33 4.47 12.92
C ALA A 25 -14.54 4.41 11.97
N GLU A 26 -15.26 3.29 12.00
CA GLU A 26 -16.50 3.11 11.24
C GLU A 26 -17.49 4.24 11.58
N GLY A 27 -18.01 4.92 10.56
CA GLY A 27 -18.94 6.05 10.71
C GLY A 27 -18.30 7.45 10.76
N CYS A 28 -16.97 7.59 10.78
CA CYS A 28 -16.33 8.89 10.61
C CYS A 28 -16.32 9.35 9.14
N GLN A 29 -16.53 10.66 8.93
CA GLN A 29 -16.45 11.26 7.60
C GLN A 29 -15.08 11.00 6.96
N GLU A 30 -15.08 10.58 5.69
CA GLU A 30 -13.84 10.34 4.96
C GLU A 30 -13.06 11.63 4.76
N ARG A 31 -11.80 11.65 5.20
CA ARG A 31 -10.89 12.74 4.84
C ARG A 31 -10.51 12.61 3.36
N ALA A 32 -10.56 13.73 2.65
CA ALA A 32 -10.09 13.79 1.28
C ALA A 32 -8.64 13.30 1.19
N PRO A 33 -8.28 12.53 0.15
CA PRO A 33 -6.89 12.15 -0.09
C PRO A 33 -5.99 13.38 -0.23
N SER A 34 -4.81 13.32 0.39
CA SER A 34 -3.84 14.42 0.39
C SER A 34 -3.21 14.69 -0.98
N THR A 35 -3.15 13.68 -1.86
CA THR A 35 -2.62 13.78 -3.23
C THR A 35 -3.39 12.87 -4.20
N PRO A 36 -3.29 13.09 -5.52
CA PRO A 36 -3.85 12.16 -6.52
C PRO A 36 -3.29 10.74 -6.40
N ALA A 37 -1.99 10.61 -6.08
CA ALA A 37 -1.36 9.32 -5.87
C ALA A 37 -1.90 8.61 -4.62
N ALA A 38 -2.22 9.35 -3.55
CA ALA A 38 -2.88 8.80 -2.37
C ALA A 38 -4.31 8.33 -2.69
N ALA A 39 -5.07 9.09 -3.50
CA ALA A 39 -6.38 8.66 -3.97
C ALA A 39 -6.30 7.35 -4.77
N THR A 40 -5.33 7.25 -5.68
CA THR A 40 -5.04 6.02 -6.43
C THR A 40 -4.65 4.87 -5.50
N MET A 41 -3.79 5.10 -4.51
CA MET A 41 -3.37 4.07 -3.56
C MET A 41 -4.58 3.51 -2.80
N ARG A 42 -5.49 4.37 -2.31
CA ARG A 42 -6.74 3.91 -1.66
C ARG A 42 -7.62 3.09 -2.60
N ALA A 43 -7.78 3.50 -3.86
CA ALA A 43 -8.56 2.75 -4.84
C ALA A 43 -7.94 1.38 -5.18
N VAL A 44 -6.63 1.35 -5.43
CA VAL A 44 -5.87 0.11 -5.67
C VAL A 44 -5.94 -0.81 -4.44
N ALA A 45 -5.85 -0.24 -3.23
CA ALA A 45 -5.97 -0.99 -1.99
C ALA A 45 -7.33 -1.67 -1.82
N GLN A 46 -8.42 -0.95 -2.09
CA GLN A 46 -9.76 -1.52 -2.06
C GLN A 46 -9.88 -2.72 -3.00
N GLU A 47 -9.34 -2.59 -4.21
CA GLU A 47 -9.41 -3.67 -5.20
C GLU A 47 -8.49 -4.85 -4.87
N LEU A 48 -7.28 -4.59 -4.37
CA LEU A 48 -6.36 -5.63 -3.89
C LEU A 48 -6.98 -6.41 -2.72
N ARG A 49 -7.57 -5.72 -1.75
CA ARG A 49 -8.25 -6.36 -0.61
C ARG A 49 -9.48 -7.15 -1.04
N ARG A 50 -10.21 -6.68 -2.06
CA ARG A 50 -11.36 -7.39 -2.63
C ARG A 50 -10.92 -8.65 -3.37
N THR A 51 -9.89 -8.53 -4.21
CA THR A 51 -9.39 -9.60 -5.08
C THR A 51 -8.67 -10.68 -4.28
N TYR A 52 -7.87 -10.29 -3.29
CA TYR A 52 -7.03 -11.18 -2.49
C TYR A 52 -7.51 -11.29 -1.04
N ARG A 53 -8.83 -11.26 -0.82
CA ARG A 53 -9.44 -11.31 0.51
C ARG A 53 -8.89 -12.46 1.34
N ASP A 54 -8.91 -13.67 0.81
CA ASP A 54 -8.48 -14.88 1.53
C ASP A 54 -7.01 -14.81 1.94
N PHE A 55 -6.16 -14.18 1.11
CA PHE A 55 -4.76 -13.93 1.46
C PHE A 55 -4.64 -12.97 2.64
N PHE A 56 -5.34 -11.83 2.61
CA PHE A 56 -5.26 -10.86 3.69
C PHE A 56 -5.84 -11.41 5.00
N GLU A 57 -6.90 -12.22 4.95
CA GLU A 57 -7.43 -12.94 6.12
C GLU A 57 -6.47 -14.02 6.65
N CYS A 58 -5.76 -14.72 5.75
CA CYS A 58 -4.76 -15.71 6.13
C CYS A 58 -3.47 -15.07 6.68
N ALA A 59 -3.04 -13.95 6.10
CA ALA A 59 -1.93 -13.15 6.61
C ALA A 59 -2.28 -12.58 7.99
N LYS A 60 -3.55 -12.21 8.17
CA LYS A 60 -4.10 -11.81 9.47
C LYS A 60 -3.86 -12.88 10.52
N SER A 61 -4.38 -14.08 10.32
CA SER A 61 -4.24 -15.14 11.33
C SER A 61 -2.79 -15.54 11.63
N GLN A 62 -1.84 -15.35 10.70
CA GLN A 62 -0.45 -15.79 10.86
C GLN A 62 0.51 -14.71 11.38
N LEU A 63 0.24 -13.43 11.15
CA LEU A 63 1.18 -12.35 11.43
C LEU A 63 0.78 -11.49 12.65
N LEU A 64 -0.34 -11.80 13.32
CA LEU A 64 -0.80 -11.13 14.54
C LEU A 64 0.26 -11.11 15.65
N ASP A 65 1.07 -12.17 15.77
CA ASP A 65 2.09 -12.29 16.82
C ASP A 65 3.44 -11.63 16.46
N GLN A 66 3.62 -11.15 15.23
CA GLN A 66 4.90 -10.59 14.77
C GLN A 66 4.89 -9.06 14.82
N PRO A 67 5.95 -8.42 15.34
CA PRO A 67 6.03 -6.97 15.35
C PRO A 67 6.13 -6.44 13.91
N PRO A 68 5.28 -5.47 13.51
CA PRO A 68 5.24 -4.95 12.14
C PRO A 68 6.57 -4.38 11.66
N GLU A 69 7.38 -3.86 12.58
CA GLU A 69 8.70 -3.31 12.28
C GLU A 69 9.69 -4.38 11.77
N ARG A 70 9.45 -5.66 12.05
CA ARG A 70 10.25 -6.77 11.48
C ARG A 70 9.67 -7.30 10.18
N VAL A 71 8.35 -7.42 10.11
CA VAL A 71 7.67 -8.04 8.96
C VAL A 71 7.79 -7.16 7.71
N ILE A 72 7.70 -5.84 7.83
CA ILE A 72 7.72 -4.94 6.66
C ILE A 72 9.06 -5.03 5.90
N PRO A 73 10.24 -4.89 6.53
CA PRO A 73 11.51 -5.07 5.83
C PRO A 73 11.64 -6.46 5.19
N GLU A 74 11.26 -7.53 5.88
CA GLU A 74 11.36 -8.91 5.37
C GLU A 74 10.47 -9.11 4.14
N VAL A 75 9.21 -8.68 4.20
CA VAL A 75 8.27 -8.73 3.08
C VAL A 75 8.78 -7.87 1.92
N ALA A 76 9.31 -6.68 2.21
CA ALA A 76 9.85 -5.80 1.18
C ALA A 76 11.07 -6.40 0.47
N GLU A 77 11.98 -7.05 1.19
CA GLU A 77 13.11 -7.79 0.61
C GLU A 77 12.65 -8.99 -0.24
N MET A 78 11.69 -9.79 0.24
CA MET A 78 11.11 -10.88 -0.53
C MET A 78 10.48 -10.39 -1.84
N MET A 79 9.79 -9.25 -1.79
CA MET A 79 9.18 -8.64 -2.96
C MET A 79 10.19 -8.08 -3.97
N ASP A 80 11.47 -7.96 -3.61
CA ASP A 80 12.52 -7.50 -4.53
C ASP A 80 13.11 -8.63 -5.39
N GLN A 81 13.08 -9.87 -4.90
CA GLN A 81 13.76 -11.05 -5.50
C GLN A 81 13.27 -11.47 -6.90
N GLY A 82 12.34 -10.74 -7.50
CA GLY A 82 11.82 -11.00 -8.85
C GLY A 82 11.51 -9.75 -9.66
N GLY A 83 12.17 -8.62 -9.35
CA GLY A 83 12.00 -7.34 -10.04
C GLY A 83 10.95 -6.43 -9.40
N PHE A 84 11.30 -5.15 -9.27
CA PHE A 84 10.46 -4.15 -8.61
C PHE A 84 9.48 -3.49 -9.59
N ASN A 85 8.20 -3.36 -9.22
CA ASN A 85 7.16 -2.72 -10.02
C ASN A 85 6.08 -2.06 -9.15
N TRP A 86 5.25 -1.22 -9.76
CA TRP A 86 4.20 -0.46 -9.06
C TRP A 86 3.15 -1.34 -8.35
N GLY A 87 2.85 -2.52 -8.89
CA GLY A 87 1.98 -3.49 -8.22
C GLY A 87 2.56 -4.01 -6.90
N ARG A 88 3.88 -4.28 -6.86
CA ARG A 88 4.58 -4.69 -5.64
C ARG A 88 4.65 -3.56 -4.62
N VAL A 89 4.88 -2.32 -5.07
CA VAL A 89 4.79 -1.13 -4.20
C VAL A 89 3.41 -1.03 -3.57
N ALA A 90 2.34 -1.16 -4.36
CA ALA A 90 0.97 -1.10 -3.86
C ALA A 90 0.69 -2.21 -2.83
N VAL A 91 1.03 -3.47 -3.14
CA VAL A 91 0.81 -4.59 -2.22
C VAL A 91 1.55 -4.38 -0.89
N LEU A 92 2.80 -3.90 -0.91
CA LEU A 92 3.57 -3.64 0.31
C LEU A 92 2.89 -2.59 1.21
N VAL A 93 2.45 -1.48 0.62
CA VAL A 93 1.76 -0.41 1.36
C VAL A 93 0.41 -0.90 1.91
N VAL A 94 -0.35 -1.65 1.11
CA VAL A 94 -1.64 -2.23 1.51
C VAL A 94 -1.47 -3.25 2.63
N PHE A 95 -0.43 -4.06 2.55
CA PHE A 95 -0.08 -5.03 3.57
C PHE A 95 0.21 -4.36 4.93
N ALA A 96 0.97 -3.26 4.95
CA ALA A 96 1.18 -2.48 6.18
C ALA A 96 -0.13 -1.92 6.76
N GLY A 97 -1.05 -1.45 5.91
CA GLY A 97 -2.37 -1.01 6.35
C GLY A 97 -3.20 -2.16 6.94
N ALA A 98 -3.08 -3.36 6.39
CA ALA A 98 -3.73 -4.55 6.94
C ALA A 98 -3.16 -4.86 8.33
N MET A 99 -1.84 -4.90 8.52
CA MET A 99 -1.22 -5.13 9.84
C MET A 99 -1.72 -4.14 10.91
N LEU A 100 -1.90 -2.88 10.53
CA LEU A 100 -2.39 -1.84 11.42
C LEU A 100 -3.84 -2.07 11.89
N GLU A 101 -4.70 -2.63 11.04
CA GLU A 101 -6.07 -3.02 11.39
C GLU A 101 -6.13 -4.30 12.23
N MET A 102 -5.11 -5.17 12.13
CA MET A 102 -5.01 -6.41 12.90
C MET A 102 -4.76 -6.13 14.38
N GLU A 103 -3.81 -5.23 14.67
CA GLU A 103 -3.49 -4.86 16.05
C GLU A 103 -4.68 -4.21 16.78
N GLU A 104 -5.54 -3.49 16.04
CA GLU A 104 -6.75 -2.84 16.57
C GLU A 104 -7.79 -3.84 17.11
N GLN A 105 -7.87 -5.04 16.53
CA GLN A 105 -8.86 -6.04 16.95
C GLN A 105 -8.46 -6.81 18.21
N GLU A 106 -7.16 -6.97 18.47
CA GLU A 106 -6.67 -7.77 19.61
C GLU A 106 -6.39 -6.92 20.84
N LYS A 107 -5.91 -5.69 20.67
CA LYS A 107 -5.59 -4.80 21.78
C LYS A 107 -6.72 -3.79 21.91
N GLN A 108 -7.65 -4.00 22.85
CA GLN A 108 -8.69 -3.04 23.28
C GLN A 108 -8.17 -1.63 23.70
N GLN A 109 -6.89 -1.33 23.50
CA GLN A 109 -6.18 -0.13 23.94
C GLN A 109 -6.24 0.98 22.88
N ARG A 110 -7.26 1.83 23.07
CA ARG A 110 -7.41 3.24 22.65
C ARG A 110 -6.25 3.84 21.85
N GLY A 111 -6.51 4.15 20.57
CA GLY A 111 -6.05 5.30 19.75
C GLY A 111 -4.57 5.71 19.71
N ARG A 112 -3.87 5.78 20.85
CA ARG A 112 -2.49 6.22 21.01
C ARG A 112 -1.48 5.20 20.50
N LEU A 113 -1.66 3.92 20.84
CA LEU A 113 -0.81 2.83 20.32
C LEU A 113 -0.94 2.72 18.80
N ARG A 114 -2.16 2.87 18.29
CA ARG A 114 -2.47 2.89 16.85
C ARG A 114 -1.78 4.05 16.11
N SER A 115 -1.79 5.26 16.69
CA SER A 115 -1.10 6.42 16.12
C SER A 115 0.42 6.25 16.13
N GLU A 116 0.96 5.62 17.17
CA GLU A 116 2.38 5.32 17.26
C GLU A 116 2.80 4.25 16.24
N MET A 117 2.04 3.16 16.10
CA MET A 117 2.28 2.12 15.11
C MET A 117 2.15 2.65 13.68
N SER A 118 1.13 3.45 13.38
CA SER A 118 0.97 4.02 12.03
C SER A 118 2.15 4.90 11.65
N ARG A 119 2.68 5.68 12.61
CA ARG A 119 3.89 6.50 12.41
C ARG A 119 5.11 5.62 12.13
N ARG A 120 5.33 4.58 12.94
CA ARG A 120 6.47 3.67 12.76
C ARG A 120 6.41 2.93 11.42
N LEU A 121 5.25 2.40 11.05
CA LEU A 121 5.01 1.77 9.74
C LEU A 121 5.28 2.75 8.60
N ALA A 122 4.84 4.01 8.73
CA ALA A 122 5.11 5.03 7.73
C ALA A 122 6.60 5.34 7.60
N GLU A 123 7.32 5.40 8.72
CA GLU A 123 8.78 5.62 8.74
C GLU A 123 9.52 4.44 8.08
N GLU A 124 9.19 3.20 8.41
CA GLU A 124 9.81 2.00 7.83
C GLU A 124 9.56 1.87 6.32
N LEU A 125 8.30 2.07 5.89
CA LEU A 125 7.97 2.08 4.46
C LEU A 125 8.67 3.21 3.71
N CYS A 126 8.71 4.40 4.30
CA CYS A 126 9.39 5.54 3.70
C CYS A 126 10.89 5.28 3.58
N HIS A 127 11.52 4.77 4.64
CA HIS A 127 12.92 4.38 4.63
C HIS A 127 13.20 3.34 3.55
N TYR A 128 12.44 2.24 3.48
CA TYR A 128 12.63 1.24 2.43
C TYR A 128 12.45 1.83 1.01
N LEU A 129 11.34 2.52 0.76
CA LEU A 129 10.99 3.02 -0.57
C LEU A 129 11.96 4.11 -1.05
N VAL A 130 12.45 4.97 -0.15
CA VAL A 130 13.35 6.07 -0.50
C VAL A 130 14.80 5.59 -0.55
N GLU A 131 15.30 4.93 0.50
CA GLU A 131 16.71 4.53 0.58
C GLU A 131 17.04 3.40 -0.39
N LYS A 132 16.19 2.36 -0.44
CA LYS A 132 16.48 1.17 -1.25
C LYS A 132 15.90 1.25 -2.65
N LYS A 133 14.80 1.99 -2.84
CA LYS A 133 14.07 2.04 -4.12
C LYS A 133 13.94 3.44 -4.70
N GLY A 134 14.57 4.46 -4.10
CA GLY A 134 14.44 5.85 -4.55
C GLY A 134 14.92 6.10 -5.97
N ALA A 135 15.99 5.43 -6.41
CA ALA A 135 16.46 5.51 -7.79
C ALA A 135 15.40 5.02 -8.77
N TRP A 136 14.85 3.82 -8.51
CA TRP A 136 13.78 3.24 -9.33
C TRP A 136 12.52 4.12 -9.32
N LEU A 137 12.10 4.64 -8.15
CA LEU A 137 10.96 5.54 -8.05
C LEU A 137 11.16 6.76 -8.95
N ARG A 138 12.34 7.40 -8.92
CA ARG A 138 12.64 8.56 -9.76
C ARG A 138 12.63 8.23 -11.25
N GLU A 139 13.28 7.13 -11.63
CA GLU A 139 13.31 6.64 -13.03
C GLU A 139 11.92 6.33 -13.57
N ASN A 140 10.98 5.94 -12.69
CA ASN A 140 9.60 5.63 -13.04
C ASN A 140 8.62 6.82 -12.81
N GLY A 141 9.12 8.05 -12.65
CA GLY A 141 8.30 9.26 -12.56
C GLY A 141 7.72 9.56 -11.18
N GLY A 142 8.27 8.96 -10.13
CA GLY A 142 7.85 9.15 -8.74
C GLY A 142 6.41 8.73 -8.49
N TRP A 143 5.77 9.32 -7.49
CA TRP A 143 4.37 9.02 -7.18
C TRP A 143 3.38 9.55 -8.23
N THR A 144 3.80 10.53 -9.04
CA THR A 144 3.07 10.90 -10.26
C THR A 144 3.07 9.76 -11.29
N GLY A 145 4.19 9.08 -11.45
CA GLY A 145 4.32 7.87 -12.27
C GLY A 145 3.44 6.73 -11.77
N PHE A 146 3.38 6.52 -10.45
CA PHE A 146 2.44 5.58 -9.83
C PHE A 146 0.98 5.91 -10.18
N HIS A 147 0.57 7.17 -9.97
CA HIS A 147 -0.78 7.62 -10.32
C HIS A 147 -1.09 7.34 -11.79
N HIS A 148 -0.20 7.73 -12.70
CA HIS A 148 -0.36 7.48 -14.13
C HIS A 148 -0.40 5.99 -14.47
N HIS A 149 0.43 5.16 -13.86
CA HIS A 149 0.46 3.71 -14.13
C HIS A 149 -0.90 3.06 -13.90
N PHE A 150 -1.59 3.41 -12.81
CA PHE A 150 -2.90 2.84 -12.47
C PHE A 150 -4.09 3.58 -13.09
N THR A 151 -3.86 4.74 -13.73
CA THR A 151 -4.91 5.52 -14.40
C THR A 151 -4.82 5.50 -15.94
N GLN A 152 -3.68 5.12 -16.52
CA GLN A 152 -3.48 5.07 -17.97
C GLN A 152 -3.79 3.68 -18.56
N LYS A 153 -5.04 3.54 -19.05
CA LYS A 153 -5.64 2.70 -20.14
C LYS A 153 -7.07 2.31 -19.71
N GLN A 154 -8.18 2.71 -20.35
CA GLN A 154 -8.52 2.76 -21.79
C GLN A 154 -9.48 3.93 -22.18
N PRO A 155 -9.60 4.29 -23.48
CA PRO A 155 -10.58 5.29 -24.00
C PRO A 155 -12.02 4.97 -23.62
N PRO A 156 -12.93 5.96 -23.56
CA PRO A 156 -14.25 5.80 -22.94
C PRO A 156 -15.15 4.86 -23.76
N PRO A 157 -15.69 3.78 -23.18
CA PRO A 157 -17.02 3.33 -23.51
C PRO A 157 -18.02 4.14 -22.68
N GLN A 158 -19.12 4.50 -23.33
CA GLN A 158 -20.21 5.29 -22.78
C GLN A 158 -20.69 4.79 -21.41
N SER A 159 -20.94 5.77 -20.53
CA SER A 159 -21.92 5.74 -19.42
C SER A 159 -21.93 4.52 -18.49
N ASP A 160 -21.17 4.60 -17.39
CA ASP A 160 -21.67 4.24 -16.04
C ASP A 160 -20.64 4.56 -14.94
N PRO A 161 -21.00 5.27 -13.85
CA PRO A 161 -20.08 5.66 -12.76
C PRO A 161 -19.59 4.50 -11.88
N LYS A 162 -20.03 3.25 -12.14
CA LYS A 162 -19.54 2.03 -11.47
C LYS A 162 -18.46 1.28 -12.26
N SER A 163 -18.21 1.68 -13.52
CA SER A 163 -17.39 0.92 -14.47
C SER A 163 -15.90 1.30 -14.47
N THR A 164 -15.54 2.47 -13.93
CA THR A 164 -14.15 2.97 -13.93
C THR A 164 -13.19 2.08 -13.14
N LEU A 165 -13.67 1.33 -12.15
CA LEU A 165 -12.85 0.46 -11.30
C LEU A 165 -12.48 -0.87 -11.97
N CYS A 166 -13.33 -1.37 -12.89
CA CYS A 166 -13.11 -2.66 -13.53
C CYS A 166 -11.89 -2.66 -14.48
N CYS A 167 -11.56 -1.49 -15.05
CA CYS A 167 -10.43 -1.33 -15.97
C CYS A 167 -9.06 -1.33 -15.27
N ILE A 168 -9.01 -1.00 -13.98
CA ILE A 168 -7.77 -1.03 -13.17
C ILE A 168 -7.27 -2.49 -13.03
N VAL A 169 -8.18 -3.46 -13.13
CA VAL A 169 -7.95 -4.89 -12.85
C VAL A 169 -7.40 -5.67 -14.06
N ALA A 170 -7.58 -5.18 -15.29
CA ALA A 170 -7.27 -5.97 -16.48
C ALA A 170 -5.87 -5.69 -17.07
N ALA A 171 -5.29 -4.51 -16.84
CA ALA A 171 -4.12 -4.06 -17.61
C ALA A 171 -2.77 -4.19 -16.88
N ALA A 172 -2.76 -4.27 -15.56
CA ALA A 172 -1.54 -4.51 -14.78
C ALA A 172 -1.55 -5.98 -14.37
N GLY A 173 -0.81 -6.84 -15.06
CA GLY A 173 -0.66 -8.25 -14.68
C GLY A 173 -0.34 -8.34 -13.19
N PHE A 174 -1.36 -8.65 -12.38
CA PHE A 174 -1.26 -8.55 -10.94
C PHE A 174 -0.20 -9.53 -10.48
N GLY A 175 0.52 -9.16 -9.43
CA GLY A 175 1.52 -9.99 -8.78
C GLY A 175 0.95 -11.24 -8.12
N LEU A 176 0.11 -12.02 -8.79
CA LEU A 176 -0.28 -13.38 -8.41
C LEU A 176 0.97 -14.22 -8.10
N VAL A 177 2.05 -14.04 -8.87
CA VAL A 177 3.35 -14.68 -8.59
C VAL A 177 4.00 -14.12 -7.33
N GLY A 178 3.91 -12.81 -7.07
CA GLY A 178 4.48 -12.19 -5.86
C GLY A 178 3.71 -12.54 -4.58
N LEU A 179 2.38 -12.56 -4.64
CA LEU A 179 1.50 -12.95 -3.56
C LEU A 179 1.58 -14.46 -3.27
N ALA A 180 1.71 -15.29 -4.32
CA ALA A 180 1.94 -16.73 -4.17
C ALA A 180 3.34 -17.05 -3.61
N LEU A 181 4.36 -16.25 -3.95
CA LEU A 181 5.71 -16.36 -3.35
C LEU A 181 5.70 -16.11 -1.84
N LEU A 182 4.91 -15.14 -1.36
CA LEU A 182 4.75 -14.87 0.08
C LEU A 182 4.16 -16.07 0.85
N LEU A 183 3.35 -16.92 0.20
CA LEU A 183 2.81 -18.14 0.80
C LEU A 183 3.69 -19.38 0.57
N ALA A 184 4.62 -19.33 -0.38
CA ALA A 184 5.49 -20.46 -0.73
C ALA A 184 6.74 -20.54 0.15
N VAL A 185 7.15 -19.43 0.76
CA VAL A 185 8.25 -19.40 1.74
C VAL A 185 7.66 -19.71 3.12
N ARG A 186 7.62 -21.00 3.43
CA ARG A 186 7.62 -21.50 4.81
C ARG A 186 8.94 -21.21 5.49
#